data_AF-A0A5K8A9L7-F1
#
_entry.id   AF-A0A5K8A9L7-F1
#
_cell.length_a   1.000
_cell.length_b   1.000
_cell.length_c   1.000
_cell.angle_alpha   90.00
_cell.angle_beta   90.00
_cell.angle_gamma   90.00
#
_symmetry.space_group_name_H-M   'P 1'
#
loop_
_entity.id
_entity.type
_entity.pdbx_description
1 polymer ?
#
loop_
_entity_poly.entity_id
_entity_poly.type
_entity_poly.pdbx_seq_one_letter_code
_entity_poly.pdbx_strand_id
1 'polypeptide(L)' 'MMIKKTLADKRQFGLIPQHVNLNSELTVCGNLRANGLLPHIPREYIKPRIDELRGYIELEEKRDTLVKN' A
#
# COMPACT_ATOMS: atom_id res chain seq x y z
N MET A 1 22.84 -1.14 -25.37
CA MET A 1 21.62 -1.96 -25.57
C MET A 1 20.48 -1.36 -24.75
N MET A 2 19.52 -0.67 -25.36
CA MET A 2 18.35 -0.12 -24.63
C MET A 2 17.30 -1.21 -24.46
N ILE A 3 17.05 -1.63 -23.23
CA ILE A 3 15.93 -2.52 -22.90
C ILE A 3 14.65 -1.67 -22.92
N LYS A 4 13.79 -1.88 -23.92
CA LYS A 4 12.44 -1.31 -23.94
C LYS A 4 11.60 -2.01 -22.86
N LYS A 5 11.53 -1.46 -21.65
CA LYS A 5 10.64 -1.95 -20.59
C LYS A 5 9.18 -1.71 -20.98
N THR A 6 8.37 -2.77 -20.89
CA THR A 6 6.94 -2.73 -21.22
C THR A 6 6.11 -2.19 -20.06
N LEU A 7 4.86 -1.79 -20.32
CA LEU A 7 3.93 -1.40 -19.26
C LEU A 7 3.59 -2.57 -18.32
N ALA A 8 3.68 -3.82 -18.80
CA ALA A 8 3.47 -5.01 -17.99
C ALA A 8 4.55 -5.16 -16.92
N ASP A 9 5.82 -4.89 -17.25
CA ASP A 9 6.93 -4.96 -16.31
C ASP A 9 6.77 -3.94 -15.17
N LYS A 10 6.24 -2.75 -15.46
CA LYS A 10 6.04 -1.70 -14.44
C LYS A 10 4.98 -2.06 -13.41
N ARG A 11 4.00 -2.90 -13.76
CA ARG A 11 2.93 -3.33 -12.84
C ARG A 11 3.41 -4.32 -11.78
N GLN A 12 4.57 -4.94 -11.98
CA GLN A 12 5.20 -5.83 -11.01
C GLN A 12 5.89 -5.07 -9.87
N PHE A 13 6.07 -3.75 -10.00
CA PHE A 13 6.72 -2.90 -9.01
C PHE A 13 5.71 -1.92 -8.40
N GLY A 14 5.57 -1.93 -7.07
CA GLY A 14 4.91 -0.85 -6.34
C GLY A 14 5.86 0.33 -6.18
N LEU A 15 5.50 1.50 -6.67
CA LEU A 15 6.26 2.74 -6.45
C LEU A 15 5.59 3.55 -5.34
N ILE A 16 6.36 3.87 -4.29
CA ILE A 16 5.92 4.72 -3.19
C ILE A 16 6.59 6.10 -3.32
N PRO A 17 5.88 7.16 -3.75
CA PRO A 17 6.44 8.51 -3.84
C PRO A 17 6.63 9.13 -2.45
N GLN A 18 7.79 9.73 -2.17
CA GLN A 18 8.13 10.23 -0.82
C GLN A 18 7.17 11.31 -0.27
N HIS A 19 6.63 12.19 -1.11
CA HIS A 19 5.91 13.39 -0.65
C HIS A 19 4.38 13.24 -0.55
N VAL A 20 3.79 12.14 -1.01
CA VAL A 20 2.31 11.99 -1.15
C VAL A 20 1.78 10.59 -0.85
N ASN A 21 2.58 9.71 -0.24
CA ASN A 21 2.18 8.31 -0.05
C ASN A 21 1.15 8.08 1.07
N LEU A 22 1.04 9.00 2.03
CA LEU A 22 0.16 8.87 3.17
C LEU A 22 -0.89 9.98 3.17
N ASN A 23 -2.14 9.58 3.37
CA ASN A 23 -3.27 10.47 3.60
C ASN A 23 -3.47 10.62 5.11
N SER A 24 -3.31 11.84 5.61
CA SER A 24 -3.45 12.20 7.04
C SER A 24 -4.89 12.13 7.54
N GLU A 25 -5.88 12.14 6.65
CA GLU A 25 -7.30 11.97 6.99
C GLU A 25 -7.67 10.48 7.18
N LEU A 26 -6.77 9.56 6.85
CA LEU A 26 -6.97 8.12 6.97
C LEU A 26 -6.16 7.53 8.12
N THR A 27 -6.72 6.48 8.72
CA THR A 27 -5.98 5.64 9.68
C THR A 27 -4.85 4.89 8.97
N VAL A 28 -3.94 4.28 9.74
CA VAL A 28 -2.92 3.35 9.19
C VAL A 28 -3.59 2.26 8.33
N CYS A 29 -4.67 1.64 8.84
CA CYS A 29 -5.41 0.64 8.08
C CYS A 29 -6.10 1.23 6.83
N GLY A 30 -6.63 2.45 6.94
CA GLY A 30 -7.21 3.18 5.82
C GLY A 30 -6.21 3.43 4.69
N ASN A 31 -4.99 3.87 5.03
CA ASN A 31 -3.90 4.07 4.09
C ASN A 31 -3.47 2.77 3.39
N LEU A 32 -3.32 1.67 4.13
CA LEU A 32 -2.96 0.37 3.55
C LEU A 32 -4.06 -0.15 2.60
N ARG A 33 -5.33 0.03 2.95
CA ARG A 33 -6.47 -0.34 2.09
C ARG A 33 -6.54 0.50 0.82
N ALA A 34 -6.37 1.82 0.95
CA ALA A 34 -6.37 2.73 -0.19
C ALA A 34 -5.27 2.35 -1.20
N ASN A 35 -4.06 2.07 -0.69
CA ASN A 35 -2.94 1.61 -1.51
C ASN A 35 -3.19 0.24 -2.16
N GLY A 36 -3.84 -0.69 -1.47
CA GLY A 36 -4.20 -2.00 -2.02
C GLY A 36 -5.23 -1.94 -3.16
N LEU A 37 -6.07 -0.89 -3.22
CA LEU A 37 -7.08 -0.72 -4.26
C LEU A 37 -6.52 -0.11 -5.56
N LEU A 38 -5.45 0.67 -5.50
CA LEU A 38 -4.81 1.30 -6.67
C LEU A 38 -4.34 0.31 -7.75
N PRO A 39 -3.72 -0.85 -7.42
CA PRO A 39 -3.24 -1.80 -8.43
C PRO A 39 -4.29 -2.80 -8.97
N HIS A 40 -5.61 -2.56 -8.81
CA HIS A 40 -6.67 -3.50 -9.18
C HIS A 40 -6.56 -4.89 -8.50
N ILE A 41 -5.98 -4.96 -7.29
CA ILE A 41 -5.97 -6.20 -6.51
C ILE A 41 -7.42 -6.54 -6.10
N PRO A 42 -7.89 -7.78 -6.29
CA PRO A 42 -9.23 -8.16 -5.85
C PRO A 42 -9.38 -8.02 -4.33
N ARG A 43 -10.54 -7.53 -3.89
CA ARG A 43 -10.79 -7.13 -2.48
C ARG A 43 -10.56 -8.27 -1.48
N GLU A 44 -10.81 -9.50 -1.89
CA GLU A 44 -10.58 -10.71 -1.10
C GLU A 44 -9.12 -10.91 -0.69
N TYR A 45 -8.15 -10.45 -1.50
CA TYR A 45 -6.72 -10.55 -1.19
C TYR A 45 -6.22 -9.39 -0.35
N ILE A 46 -6.91 -8.24 -0.36
CA ILE A 46 -6.44 -7.02 0.31
C ILE A 46 -6.45 -7.19 1.83
N LYS A 47 -7.56 -7.66 2.42
CA LYS A 47 -7.69 -7.75 3.87
C LYS A 47 -6.66 -8.70 4.51
N PRO A 48 -6.52 -9.97 4.06
CA PRO A 48 -5.54 -10.89 4.63
C PRO A 48 -4.11 -10.37 4.51
N ARG A 49 -3.76 -9.77 3.35
CA ARG A 49 -2.43 -9.23 3.12
C ARG A 49 -2.12 -8.02 4.01
N ILE A 50 -3.11 -7.17 4.27
CA ILE A 50 -2.96 -6.04 5.21
C ILE A 50 -2.73 -6.56 6.63
N ASP A 51 -3.49 -7.58 7.07
CA ASP A 51 -3.33 -8.12 8.42
C ASP A 51 -1.93 -8.75 8.60
N GLU A 52 -1.43 -9.49 7.60
CA GLU A 52 -0.05 -10.02 7.57
C GLU A 52 1.01 -8.91 7.59
N LEU A 53 0.91 -7.93 6.69
CA LEU A 53 1.90 -6.85 6.57
C LEU A 53 1.96 -6.00 7.84
N ARG A 54 0.83 -5.77 8.49
CA ARG A 54 0.78 -5.00 9.73
C ARG A 54 1.56 -5.67 10.85
N GLY A 55 1.50 -7.01 10.94
CA GLY A 55 2.33 -7.72 11.90
C GLY A 55 3.78 -7.83 11.54
N TYR A 56 4.08 -7.92 10.25
CA TYR A 56 5.47 -7.84 9.79
C TYR A 56 6.14 -6.50 10.11
N ILE A 57 5.39 -5.38 10.10
CA ILE A 57 5.93 -4.02 10.35
C ILE A 57 5.62 -3.49 11.76
N GLU A 58 5.14 -4.34 12.67
CA GLU A 58 4.84 -4.00 14.08
C GLU A 58 3.87 -2.81 14.25
N LEU A 59 2.81 -2.77 13.42
CA LEU A 59 1.77 -1.73 13.44
C LEU A 59 0.38 -2.26 13.84
N GLU A 60 0.30 -3.40 14.54
CA GLU A 60 -0.96 -3.97 15.05
C GLU A 60 -1.72 -3.01 15.95
N GLU A 61 -1.02 -2.36 16.88
CA GLU A 61 -1.63 -1.47 17.86
C GLU A 61 -2.02 -0.10 17.28
N LYS A 62 -1.48 0.26 16.10
CA LYS A 62 -1.76 1.55 15.44
C LYS A 62 -2.86 1.47 14.38
N ARG A 63 -3.66 0.39 14.37
CA ARG A 63 -4.69 0.11 13.35
C ARG A 63 -5.54 1.34 13.02
N ASP A 64 -6.08 1.94 14.08
CA ASP A 64 -7.11 2.97 14.05
C ASP A 64 -6.53 4.36 14.36
N THR A 65 -5.21 4.47 14.44
CA THR A 65 -4.51 5.73 14.60
C THR A 65 -4.44 6.46 13.26
N LEU A 66 -4.77 7.76 13.26
CA LEU A 66 -4.55 8.64 12.11
C LEU A 66 -3.05 8.81 11.85
N VAL A 67 -2.67 8.84 10.57
CA VAL A 67 -1.30 9.20 10.19
C VAL A 67 -1.10 10.70 10.41
N LYS A 68 0.01 11.07 11.03
CA LYS A 68 0.45 12.47 11.12
C LYS A 68 1.58 12.68 10.12
N ASN A 69 1.47 13.75 9.33
CA ASN A 69 2.59 14.30 8.56
C ASN A 69 3.52 15.09 9.49
#